data_AF-A0A6J5CQ53-F1
#
_entry.id   AF-A0A6J5CQ53-F1
#
_cell.length_a   1.000
_cell.length_b   1.000
_cell.length_c   1.000
_cell.angle_alpha   90.00
_cell.angle_beta   90.00
_cell.angle_gamma   90.00
#
_symmetry.space_group_name_H-M   'P 1'
#
loop_
_entity.id
_entity.type
_entity.pdbx_description
1 polymer ?
#
loop_
_entity_poly.entity_id
_entity_poly.type
_entity_poly.pdbx_seq_one_letter_code
_entity_poly.pdbx_strand_id
1 'polypeptide(L)'
;MSSTDSLVFDPLPDTNELRGPTAEQVDFGKARFYRTAVMRPEIADVFPEHREISGKCVRVVADSVVFNARFGEWEVLFRVYRNMGDDSFVSHFFARALTSLCF
;
A
#
# COMPACT_ATOMS: atom_id res chain seq x y z
N MET A 1 -36.63 -28.27 -29.21
CA MET A 1 -35.20 -28.53 -28.99
C MET A 1 -34.54 -27.17 -28.85
N SER A 2 -34.14 -26.80 -27.62
CA SER A 2 -33.57 -25.48 -27.30
C SER A 2 -32.05 -25.65 -27.26
N SER A 3 -31.35 -25.09 -28.24
CA SER A 3 -29.89 -25.07 -28.28
C SER A 3 -29.39 -24.13 -27.19
N THR A 4 -28.76 -24.69 -26.17
CA THR A 4 -28.05 -23.94 -25.14
C THR A 4 -26.71 -23.55 -25.73
N ASP A 5 -26.62 -22.34 -26.30
CA ASP A 5 -25.35 -21.74 -26.68
C ASP A 5 -24.50 -21.60 -25.42
N SER A 6 -23.54 -22.51 -25.28
CA SER A 6 -22.51 -22.45 -24.25
C SER A 6 -21.65 -21.24 -24.58
N LEU A 7 -21.79 -20.18 -23.79
CA LEU A 7 -20.85 -19.06 -23.76
C LEU A 7 -19.49 -19.60 -23.34
N VAL A 8 -18.70 -20.03 -24.33
CA VAL A 8 -17.27 -20.25 -24.18
C VAL A 8 -16.69 -18.86 -23.93
N PHE A 9 -16.35 -18.57 -22.68
CA PHE A 9 -15.50 -17.43 -22.37
C PHE A 9 -14.15 -17.73 -23.04
N ASP A 10 -13.87 -17.05 -24.15
CA ASP A 10 -12.52 -17.00 -24.69
C ASP A 10 -11.59 -16.58 -23.54
N PRO A 11 -10.55 -17.37 -23.22
CA PRO A 11 -9.57 -16.94 -22.24
C PRO A 11 -8.97 -15.64 -22.76
N LEU A 12 -9.22 -14.54 -22.03
CA LEU A 12 -8.61 -13.25 -22.31
C LEU A 12 -7.10 -13.47 -22.53
N PRO A 13 -6.50 -12.83 -23.56
CA PRO A 13 -5.08 -12.98 -23.80
C PRO A 13 -4.32 -12.58 -22.54
N ASP A 14 -3.47 -13.48 -22.04
CA ASP A 14 -2.59 -13.27 -20.89
C ASP A 14 -1.49 -12.28 -21.30
N THR A 15 -1.88 -11.02 -21.49
CA THR A 15 -0.97 -9.92 -21.79
C THR A 15 -0.36 -9.42 -20.50
N ASN A 16 0.94 -9.10 -20.56
CA ASN A 16 1.67 -8.46 -19.46
C ASN A 16 1.00 -7.19 -18.93
N GLU A 17 0.13 -6.57 -19.72
CA GLU A 17 -0.64 -5.36 -19.38
C GLU A 17 -1.75 -5.62 -18.33
N LEU A 18 -2.20 -6.87 -18.18
CA LEU A 18 -3.18 -7.28 -17.16
C LEU A 18 -2.54 -7.79 -15.87
N ARG A 19 -1.21 -8.00 -15.87
CA ARG A 19 -0.48 -8.46 -14.68
C ARG A 19 -0.11 -7.25 -13.83
N GLY A 20 -0.51 -7.28 -12.56
CA GLY A 20 -0.01 -6.33 -11.57
C GLY A 20 1.53 -6.37 -11.53
N PRO A 21 2.19 -5.23 -11.25
CA PRO A 21 3.63 -5.17 -11.25
C PRO A 21 4.21 -6.11 -10.19
N THR A 22 5.37 -6.65 -10.52
CA THR A 22 6.15 -7.47 -9.60
C THR A 22 6.60 -6.64 -8.40
N ALA A 23 6.82 -7.29 -7.27
CA ALA A 23 7.36 -6.65 -6.06
C ALA A 23 8.68 -5.90 -6.32
N GLU A 24 9.48 -6.34 -7.29
CA GLU A 24 10.73 -5.70 -7.70
C GLU A 24 10.48 -4.38 -8.46
N GLN A 25 9.41 -4.29 -9.25
CA GLN A 25 9.02 -3.05 -9.95
C GLN A 25 8.48 -1.97 -9.00
N VAL A 26 8.04 -2.35 -7.79
CA VAL A 26 7.45 -1.43 -6.80
C VAL A 26 8.38 -1.20 -5.59
N ASP A 27 9.69 -1.43 -5.75
CA ASP A 27 10.71 -1.28 -4.69
C ASP A 27 10.34 -2.00 -3.37
N PHE A 28 9.45 -3.00 -3.40
CA PHE A 28 8.94 -3.67 -2.20
C PHE A 28 10.07 -4.42 -1.47
N GLY A 29 11.01 -4.97 -2.24
CA GLY A 29 12.23 -5.60 -1.71
C GLY A 29 13.09 -4.66 -0.87
N LYS A 30 13.08 -3.35 -1.13
CA LYS A 30 13.70 -2.32 -0.28
C LYS A 30 12.78 -1.95 0.87
N ALA A 31 11.49 -1.81 0.58
CA ALA A 31 10.48 -1.37 1.55
C ALA A 31 10.39 -2.26 2.80
N ARG A 32 10.58 -3.58 2.64
CA ARG A 32 10.60 -4.55 3.76
C ARG A 32 11.67 -4.28 4.82
N PHE A 33 12.68 -3.48 4.50
CA PHE A 33 13.76 -3.14 5.42
C PHE A 33 13.54 -1.82 6.16
N TYR A 34 12.57 -1.00 5.74
CA TYR A 34 12.23 0.20 6.50
C TYR A 34 11.57 -0.19 7.81
N ARG A 35 12.02 0.44 8.89
CA ARG A 35 11.50 0.24 10.25
C ARG A 35 10.74 1.45 10.74
N THR A 36 11.12 2.64 10.28
CA THR A 36 10.49 3.89 10.68
C THR A 36 10.20 4.79 9.50
N ALA A 37 9.25 5.69 9.72
CA ALA A 37 8.96 6.79 8.82
C ALA A 37 8.44 7.99 9.63
N VAL A 38 8.40 9.16 9.03
CA VAL A 38 7.65 10.31 9.55
C VAL A 38 6.30 10.35 8.87
N MET A 39 5.23 10.42 9.65
CA MET A 39 3.89 10.60 9.11
C MET A 39 3.73 12.04 8.59
N ARG A 40 3.23 12.20 7.36
CA ARG A 40 2.98 13.52 6.80
C ARG A 40 1.99 14.33 7.65
N PRO A 41 2.26 15.62 7.94
CA PRO A 41 1.36 16.45 8.74
C PRO A 41 -0.08 16.50 8.20
N GLU A 42 -0.20 16.56 6.87
CA GLU A 42 -1.45 16.72 6.13
C GLU A 42 -2.41 15.53 6.31
N ILE A 43 -1.92 14.39 6.83
CA ILE A 43 -2.78 13.24 7.12
C ILE A 43 -3.87 13.60 8.12
N ALA A 44 -3.63 14.53 9.05
CA ALA A 44 -4.59 14.92 10.08
C ALA A 44 -5.75 15.77 9.52
N ASP A 45 -5.56 16.37 8.35
CA ASP A 45 -6.61 17.15 7.67
C ASP A 45 -7.57 16.21 6.91
N VAL A 46 -7.04 15.08 6.42
CA VAL A 46 -7.80 14.07 5.68
C VAL A 46 -8.41 13.01 6.61
N PHE A 47 -7.66 12.62 7.65
CA PHE A 47 -8.02 11.58 8.63
C PHE A 47 -7.80 12.10 10.06
N PRO A 48 -8.76 12.88 10.61
CA PRO A 48 -8.63 13.52 11.92
C PRO A 48 -8.37 12.54 13.07
N GLU A 49 -8.83 11.29 12.95
CA GLU A 49 -8.58 10.19 13.88
C GLU A 49 -7.09 9.84 14.03
N HIS A 50 -6.25 10.21 13.06
CA HIS A 50 -4.81 9.97 13.06
C HIS A 50 -3.99 11.21 13.44
N ARG A 51 -4.64 12.28 13.94
CA ARG A 51 -3.97 13.52 14.34
C ARG A 51 -2.85 13.33 15.36
N GLU A 52 -2.96 12.34 16.24
CA GLU A 52 -1.97 12.03 17.26
C GLU A 52 -0.62 11.55 16.71
N ILE A 53 -0.56 10.98 15.50
CA ILE A 53 0.67 10.50 14.86
C ILE A 53 1.16 11.44 13.76
N SER A 54 0.35 12.42 13.36
CA SER A 54 0.70 13.42 12.34
C SER A 54 2.00 14.16 12.69
N GLY A 55 2.93 14.22 11.73
CA GLY A 55 4.25 14.84 11.89
C GLY A 55 5.23 14.08 12.79
N LYS A 56 4.84 12.92 13.34
CA LYS A 56 5.69 12.14 14.26
C LYS A 56 6.41 11.00 13.53
N CYS A 57 7.52 10.58 14.13
CA CYS A 57 8.18 9.33 13.76
C CYS A 57 7.33 8.15 14.23
N VAL A 58 6.98 7.27 13.31
CA VAL A 58 6.15 6.08 13.50
C VAL A 58 6.94 4.84 13.08
N ARG A 59 6.58 3.69 13.66
CA ARG A 59 7.10 2.41 13.20
C ARG A 59 6.30 1.95 12.00
N VAL A 60 6.98 1.42 10.99
CA VAL A 60 6.36 0.92 9.75
C VAL A 60 6.82 -0.49 9.43
N VAL A 61 5.95 -1.26 8.79
CA VAL A 61 6.26 -2.59 8.25
C VAL A 61 5.63 -2.67 6.87
N ALA A 62 6.43 -2.94 5.84
CA ALA A 62 5.89 -3.18 4.50
C ALA A 62 5.00 -4.43 4.54
N ASP A 63 3.77 -4.29 4.06
CA ASP A 63 2.74 -5.32 4.17
C ASP A 63 2.47 -5.97 2.81
N SER A 64 2.09 -5.17 1.83
CA SER A 64 1.72 -5.62 0.49
C SER A 64 1.94 -4.53 -0.56
N VAL A 65 1.78 -4.89 -1.83
CA VAL A 65 1.75 -3.96 -2.96
C VAL A 65 0.31 -3.86 -3.45
N VAL A 66 -0.23 -2.65 -3.48
CA VAL A 66 -1.65 -2.39 -3.80
C VAL A 66 -1.75 -1.25 -4.82
N PHE A 67 -2.71 -1.35 -5.74
CA PHE A 67 -2.97 -0.29 -6.72
C PHE A 67 -3.63 0.92 -6.06
N ASN A 68 -2.97 2.08 -6.13
CA ASN A 68 -3.50 3.35 -5.68
C ASN A 68 -4.29 4.03 -6.81
N ALA A 69 -5.61 3.83 -6.82
CA ALA A 69 -6.50 4.36 -7.84
C ALA A 69 -6.47 5.89 -7.98
N ARG A 70 -6.07 6.63 -6.93
CA ARG A 70 -5.99 8.10 -6.98
C ARG A 70 -4.85 8.58 -7.89
N PHE A 71 -3.75 7.84 -7.93
CA PHE A 71 -2.55 8.21 -8.71
C PHE A 71 -2.33 7.30 -9.92
N GLY A 72 -3.10 6.22 -10.06
CA GLY A 72 -2.95 5.28 -11.16
C GLY A 72 -1.66 4.46 -11.09
N GLU A 73 -1.12 4.29 -9.88
CA GLU A 73 0.18 3.66 -9.65
C GLU A 73 0.07 2.55 -8.61
N TRP A 74 0.95 1.55 -8.71
CA TRP A 74 1.09 0.53 -7.68
C TRP A 74 2.08 1.00 -6.63
N GLU A 75 1.68 0.88 -5.36
CA GLU A 75 2.46 1.39 -4.24
C GLU A 75 2.57 0.35 -3.13
N VAL A 76 3.65 0.45 -2.35
CA VAL A 76 3.78 -0.31 -1.12
C VAL A 76 2.81 0.24 -0.09
N LEU A 77 2.01 -0.67 0.48
CA LEU A 77 1.18 -0.43 1.64
C LEU A 77 1.96 -0.80 2.90
N PHE A 78 2.10 0.14 3.82
CA PHE A 78 2.76 -0.06 5.10
C PHE A 78 1.74 -0.20 6.22
N ARG A 79 1.94 -1.20 7.08
CA ARG A 79 1.35 -1.21 8.44
C ARG A 79 2.07 -0.17 9.28
N VAL A 80 1.33 0.74 9.90
CA VAL A 80 1.86 1.80 10.75
C VAL A 80 1.44 1.56 12.21
N TYR A 81 2.40 1.75 13.11
CA TYR A 81 2.21 1.64 14.56
C TYR A 81 2.56 2.96 15.23
N ARG A 82 1.87 3.26 16.33
CA ARG A 82 1.90 4.58 16.98
C ARG A 82 3.31 5.00 17.42
N ASN A 83 4.14 4.04 17.84
CA ASN A 83 5.45 4.27 18.42
C ASN A 83 6.36 3.03 18.25
N MET A 84 7.64 3.17 18.61
CA MET A 84 8.66 2.13 18.42
C MET A 84 8.64 1.00 19.46
N GLY A 85 8.04 1.26 20.63
CA GLY A 85 8.08 0.36 21.79
C GLY A 85 6.78 -0.36 22.09
N ASP A 86 5.73 -0.12 21.30
CA ASP A 86 4.43 -0.76 21.49
C ASP A 86 3.84 -1.17 20.13
N ASP A 87 3.25 -2.35 20.09
CA ASP A 87 2.63 -2.98 18.93
C ASP A 87 1.22 -2.45 18.67
N SER A 88 0.88 -1.28 19.22
CA SER A 88 -0.33 -0.51 18.94
C SER A 88 -0.44 -0.16 17.45
N PHE A 89 -1.04 -1.09 16.71
CA PHE A 89 -1.38 -0.93 15.29
C PHE A 89 -2.36 0.22 15.11
N VAL A 90 -2.06 1.10 14.16
CA VAL A 90 -2.90 2.27 13.86
C VAL A 90 -3.73 2.01 12.61
N SER A 91 -3.06 1.89 11.47
CA SER A 91 -3.72 1.69 10.17
C SER A 91 -2.70 1.32 9.10
N HIS A 92 -3.20 1.10 7.89
CA HIS A 92 -2.39 0.93 6.69
C HIS A 92 -2.28 2.25 5.94
N PHE A 93 -1.08 2.59 5.50
CA PHE A 93 -0.81 3.80 4.74
C PHE A 93 0.05 3.51 3.52
N PHE A 94 -0.28 4.13 2.39
CA PHE A 94 0.59 4.11 1.21
C PHE A 94 1.90 4.85 1.51
N ALA A 95 2.97 4.45 0.83
CA ALA A 95 4.29 5.07 0.95
C ALA A 95 4.26 6.60 0.88
N ARG A 96 3.38 7.17 0.04
CA ARG A 96 3.23 8.63 -0.12
C ARG A 96 2.73 9.37 1.13
N ALA A 97 1.99 8.71 2.02
CA ALA A 97 1.58 9.29 3.31
C ALA A 97 2.74 9.37 4.32
N LEU A 98 3.88 8.76 3.98
CA LEU A 98 5.07 8.66 4.80
C LEU A 98 6.22 9.45 4.17
N THR A 99 7.11 9.98 5.01
CA THR A 99 8.37 10.61 4.60
C THR A 99 9.52 10.05 5.43
N SER A 100 10.76 10.29 5.02
CA SER A 100 11.96 9.89 5.78
C SER A 100 11.95 8.41 6.20
N LEU A 101 11.66 7.51 5.25
CA LEU A 101 11.70 6.07 5.46
C LEU A 101 13.13 5.64 5.82
N CYS A 102 13.31 5.07 7.02
CA CYS A 102 14.62 4.71 7.58
C CYS A 102 14.71 3.22 7.90
N PHE A 103 15.93 2.67 7.78
CA PHE A 103 16.28 1.28 8.03
C PHE A 103 16.41 0.92 9.52
#